data_AF-A0A1J3HG63-F1
#
_entry.id   AF-A0A1J3HG63-F1
#
_cell.length_a   1.000
_cell.length_b   1.000
_cell.length_c   1.000
_cell.angle_alpha   90.00
_cell.angle_beta   90.00
_cell.angle_gamma   90.00
#
_symmetry.space_group_name_H-M   'P 1'
#
loop_
_entity.id
_entity.type
_entity.pdbx_description
1 polymer ?
#
loop_
_entity_poly.entity_id
_entity_poly.type
_entity_poly.pdbx_seq_one_letter_code
_entity_poly.pdbx_strand_id
1 'polypeptide(L)'
;PLANGWGEKHILFVKWKYVEAKAAAYYYHGLILDEGNTEKSHGMAVAALQAADECFKESKKASEAFNASSPTSRTPPLFGTMKYLAEKIPKDTSSKVRINRDLY
;
A
#
# COMPACT_ATOMS: atom_id res chain seq x y z
N PRO A 1 -28.96 -14.59 -10.30
CA PRO A 1 -27.93 -14.56 -9.23
C PRO A 1 -26.59 -15.08 -9.77
N LEU A 2 -25.48 -14.38 -9.50
CA LEU A 2 -24.12 -14.74 -9.98
C LEU A 2 -23.68 -16.09 -9.36
N ALA A 3 -24.09 -17.21 -9.96
CA ALA A 3 -24.10 -18.54 -9.35
C ALA A 3 -22.78 -19.34 -9.52
N ASN A 4 -21.65 -18.68 -9.73
CA ASN A 4 -20.39 -19.33 -10.15
C ASN A 4 -19.12 -18.73 -9.51
N GLY A 5 -19.21 -18.23 -8.26
CA GLY A 5 -18.05 -17.70 -7.52
C GLY A 5 -17.58 -16.30 -7.94
N TRP A 6 -18.17 -15.72 -8.99
CA TRP A 6 -17.81 -14.38 -9.47
C TRP A 6 -18.11 -13.27 -8.46
N GLY A 7 -19.16 -13.41 -7.66
CA GLY A 7 -19.47 -12.45 -6.59
C GLY A 7 -18.38 -12.41 -5.52
N GLU A 8 -17.97 -13.58 -5.03
CA GLU A 8 -16.90 -13.71 -4.04
C GLU A 8 -15.55 -13.22 -4.57
N LYS A 9 -15.23 -13.59 -5.82
CA LYS A 9 -14.03 -13.09 -6.50
C LYS A 9 -14.05 -11.56 -6.68
N HIS A 10 -15.21 -10.98 -7.01
CA HIS A 10 -15.35 -9.54 -7.11
C HIS A 10 -15.13 -8.84 -5.77
N ILE A 11 -15.63 -9.40 -4.67
CA ILE A 11 -15.37 -8.86 -3.32
C ILE A 11 -13.87 -8.85 -3.01
N LEU A 12 -13.14 -9.92 -3.36
CA LEU A 12 -11.68 -9.97 -3.21
C LEU A 12 -10.97 -8.90 -4.05
N PHE A 13 -11.44 -8.66 -5.28
CA PHE A 13 -10.90 -7.59 -6.13
C PHE A 13 -11.10 -6.21 -5.51
N VAL A 14 -12.31 -5.91 -5.04
CA VAL A 14 -12.63 -4.64 -4.38
C VAL A 14 -11.78 -4.45 -3.13
N LYS A 15 -11.64 -5.50 -2.30
CA LYS A 15 -10.77 -5.45 -1.12
C LYS A 15 -9.31 -5.17 -1.50
N TRP A 16 -8.78 -5.87 -2.49
CA TRP A 16 -7.42 -5.64 -2.98
C TRP A 16 -7.25 -4.18 -3.44
N LYS A 17 -8.12 -3.69 -4.32
CA LYS A 17 -8.00 -2.32 -4.84
C LYS A 17 -8.21 -1.23 -3.79
N TYR A 18 -9.09 -1.47 -2.82
CA TYR A 18 -9.27 -0.58 -1.68
C TYR A 18 -7.99 -0.44 -0.85
N VAL A 19 -7.38 -1.56 -0.47
CA VAL A 19 -6.14 -1.56 0.34
C VAL A 19 -4.97 -0.97 -0.46
N GLU A 20 -4.91 -1.25 -1.76
CA GLU A 20 -3.94 -0.65 -2.68
C GLU A 20 -4.04 0.89 -2.73
N ALA A 21 -5.26 1.41 -2.84
CA ALA A 21 -5.51 2.86 -2.80
C ALA A 21 -5.17 3.46 -1.42
N LYS A 22 -5.45 2.74 -0.34
CA LYS A 22 -5.11 3.16 1.03
C LYS A 22 -3.59 3.27 1.24
N ALA A 23 -2.82 2.32 0.69
CA ALA A 23 -1.36 2.39 0.70
C ALA A 23 -0.84 3.64 -0.03
N ALA A 24 -1.37 3.93 -1.23
CA ALA A 24 -1.02 5.12 -1.98
C ALA A 24 -1.36 6.41 -1.21
N ALA A 25 -2.56 6.49 -0.62
CA ALA A 25 -3.01 7.65 0.13
C ALA A 25 -2.10 7.95 1.33
N TYR A 26 -1.77 6.92 2.13
CA TYR A 26 -0.84 7.10 3.24
C TYR A 26 0.56 7.47 2.81
N TYR A 27 1.06 6.89 1.72
CA TYR A 27 2.38 7.21 1.19
C TYR A 27 2.48 8.70 0.83
N TYR A 28 1.56 9.20 0.00
CA TYR A 28 1.57 10.61 -0.39
C TYR A 28 1.28 11.54 0.79
N HIS A 29 0.41 11.13 1.73
CA HIS A 29 0.19 11.90 2.95
C HIS A 29 1.47 12.00 3.80
N GLY A 30 2.23 10.91 3.92
CA GLY A 30 3.53 10.91 4.59
C GLY A 30 4.53 11.84 3.93
N LEU A 31 4.58 11.87 2.59
CA LEU A 31 5.44 12.81 1.86
C LEU A 31 5.06 14.27 2.13
N ILE A 32 3.76 14.60 2.14
CA ILE A 32 3.27 15.96 2.42
C ILE A 32 3.59 16.37 3.87
N LEU A 33 3.42 15.46 4.84
CA LEU A 33 3.75 15.72 6.24
C LEU A 33 5.25 15.97 6.44
N ASP A 34 6.08 15.26 5.68
CA ASP A 34 7.53 15.37 5.75
C ASP A 34 8.07 16.72 5.23
N GLU A 35 7.30 17.42 4.39
CA GLU A 35 7.60 18.80 3.99
C GLU A 35 7.39 19.82 5.13
N GLY A 36 6.71 19.43 6.21
CA GLY A 36 6.52 20.27 7.39
C GLY A 36 7.81 20.43 8.19
N ASN A 37 8.04 21.60 8.79
CA ASN A 37 9.29 21.95 9.46
C ASN A 37 9.29 21.70 10.99
N THR A 38 8.50 20.74 11.47
CA THR A 38 8.38 20.45 12.91
C THR A 38 8.69 19.00 13.21
N GLU A 39 9.27 18.71 14.38
CA GLU A 39 9.48 17.32 14.83
C GLU A 39 8.17 16.51 14.81
N LYS A 40 7.07 17.13 15.23
CA LYS A 40 5.73 16.52 15.19
C LYS A 40 5.32 16.13 13.77
N SER A 41 5.52 17.00 12.78
CA SER A 41 5.18 16.70 11.38
C SER A 41 6.04 15.55 10.83
N HIS A 42 7.33 15.49 11.17
CA HIS A 42 8.20 14.37 10.80
C HIS A 42 7.80 13.06 11.48
N GLY A 43 7.45 13.07 12.77
CA GLY A 43 6.94 11.89 13.47
C GLY A 43 5.64 11.37 12.85
N MET A 44 4.72 12.27 12.48
CA MET A 44 3.50 11.89 11.75
C MET A 44 3.80 11.36 10.34
N ALA A 45 4.79 11.92 9.64
CA ALA A 45 5.23 11.43 8.35
C ALA A 45 5.73 9.98 8.42
N VAL A 46 6.56 9.67 9.43
CA VAL A 46 7.05 8.30 9.67
C VAL A 46 5.87 7.34 9.91
N ALA A 47 4.91 7.71 10.76
CA ALA A 47 3.75 6.88 11.04
C ALA A 47 2.90 6.64 9.78
N ALA A 48 2.69 7.67 8.95
CA ALA A 48 1.96 7.55 7.68
C ALA A 48 2.70 6.63 6.70
N LEU A 49 4.02 6.75 6.57
CA LEU A 49 4.82 5.87 5.70
C LEU A 49 4.80 4.42 6.17
N GLN A 50 4.87 4.16 7.48
CA GLN A 50 4.71 2.82 8.05
C GLN A 50 3.34 2.23 7.73
N ALA A 51 2.26 3.01 7.90
CA ALA A 51 0.91 2.58 7.54
C ALA A 51 0.78 2.28 6.03
N ALA A 52 1.47 3.04 5.17
CA ALA A 52 1.54 2.77 3.74
C ALA A 52 2.21 1.42 3.43
N ASP A 53 3.33 1.11 4.10
CA ASP A 53 4.06 -0.16 3.93
C ASP A 53 3.24 -1.36 4.42
N GLU A 54 2.54 -1.23 5.53
CA GLU A 54 1.61 -2.24 6.03
C GLU A 54 0.46 -2.50 5.06
N CYS A 55 -0.21 -1.43 4.60
CA CYS A 55 -1.27 -1.54 3.59
C CYS A 55 -0.73 -2.16 2.30
N PHE A 56 0.48 -1.81 1.87
CA PHE A 56 1.08 -2.39 0.67
C PHE A 56 1.32 -3.89 0.81
N LYS A 57 1.81 -4.35 1.97
CA LYS A 57 1.95 -5.79 2.28
C LYS A 57 0.60 -6.50 2.31
N GLU A 58 -0.44 -5.89 2.88
CA GLU A 58 -1.80 -6.44 2.87
C GLU A 58 -2.36 -6.53 1.44
N SER A 59 -2.13 -5.50 0.62
CA SER A 59 -2.54 -5.47 -0.79
C SER A 59 -1.96 -6.65 -1.58
N LYS A 60 -0.68 -7.00 -1.35
CA LYS A 60 -0.07 -8.19 -1.97
C LYS A 60 -0.81 -9.48 -1.60
N LYS A 61 -1.10 -9.68 -0.32
CA LYS A 61 -1.87 -10.84 0.15
C LYS A 61 -3.29 -10.88 -0.43
N ALA A 62 -3.96 -9.72 -0.51
CA ALA A 62 -5.28 -9.60 -1.10
C ALA A 62 -5.27 -9.92 -2.61
N SER A 63 -4.21 -9.51 -3.32
CA SER A 63 -3.99 -9.85 -4.73
C SER A 63 -3.80 -11.35 -4.92
N GLU A 64 -2.97 -11.99 -4.09
CA GLU A 64 -2.77 -13.45 -4.12
C GLU A 64 -4.09 -14.20 -3.90
N ALA A 65 -4.89 -13.80 -2.91
CA ALA A 65 -6.20 -14.37 -2.64
C ALA A 65 -7.17 -14.20 -3.84
N PHE A 66 -7.23 -13.01 -4.43
CA PHE A 66 -8.03 -12.74 -5.63
C PHE A 66 -7.61 -13.64 -6.79
N ASN A 67 -6.31 -13.75 -7.07
CA ASN A 67 -5.80 -14.54 -8.19
C ASN A 67 -6.05 -16.05 -8.00
N ALA A 68 -5.93 -16.54 -6.76
CA ALA A 68 -6.20 -17.94 -6.41
C ALA A 68 -7.71 -18.30 -6.44
N SER A 69 -8.60 -17.33 -6.20
CA SER A 69 -10.05 -17.56 -6.22
C SER A 69 -10.58 -17.93 -7.61
N SER A 70 -11.56 -18.83 -7.67
CA SER A 70 -12.19 -19.24 -8.92
C SER A 70 -13.05 -18.12 -9.53
N PRO A 71 -13.02 -17.95 -10.86
CA PRO A 71 -12.13 -18.61 -11.82
C PRO A 71 -10.69 -18.08 -11.72
N THR A 72 -9.68 -18.94 -11.60
CA THR A 72 -8.27 -18.54 -11.36
C THR A 72 -7.78 -17.49 -12.35
N SER A 73 -7.08 -16.46 -11.84
CA SER A 73 -6.50 -15.37 -12.66
C SER A 73 -4.97 -15.44 -12.66
N ARG A 74 -4.36 -14.92 -13.73
CA ARG A 74 -2.91 -14.69 -13.75
C ARG A 74 -2.60 -13.36 -13.09
N THR A 75 -1.56 -13.34 -12.25
CA THR A 75 -1.04 -12.09 -11.69
C THR A 75 -0.49 -11.23 -12.83
N PRO A 76 -1.07 -10.04 -13.09
CA PRO A 76 -0.51 -9.15 -14.10
C PRO A 76 0.84 -8.59 -13.60
N PRO A 77 1.80 -8.33 -14.51
CA PRO A 77 2.99 -7.57 -14.16
C PRO A 77 2.59 -6.23 -13.53
N LEU A 78 3.34 -5.78 -12.52
CA LEU A 78 3.12 -4.45 -11.95
C LEU A 78 3.32 -3.38 -13.03
N PHE A 79 2.35 -2.49 -13.18
CA PHE A 79 2.38 -1.40 -14.16
C PHE A 79 1.88 -0.10 -13.54
N GLY A 80 2.17 1.02 -14.20
CA GLY A 80 1.73 2.35 -13.81
C GLY A 80 2.11 2.72 -12.37
N THR A 81 1.18 3.36 -11.67
CA THR A 81 1.36 3.86 -10.29
C THR A 81 1.82 2.78 -9.32
N MET A 82 1.32 1.54 -9.47
CA MET A 82 1.69 0.47 -8.55
C MET A 82 3.10 -0.05 -8.72
N LYS A 83 3.66 0.04 -9.92
CA LYS A 83 5.09 -0.25 -10.10
C LYS A 83 5.95 0.74 -9.32
N TYR A 84 5.62 2.04 -9.45
CA TYR A 84 6.32 3.10 -8.72
C TYR A 84 6.20 2.94 -7.20
N LEU A 85 4.97 2.77 -6.69
CA LEU A 85 4.72 2.64 -5.25
C LEU A 85 5.37 1.39 -4.65
N ALA A 86 5.40 0.27 -5.40
CA ALA A 86 6.05 -0.96 -4.96
C ALA A 86 7.56 -0.79 -4.71
N GLU A 87 8.21 0.09 -5.48
CA GLU A 87 9.63 0.40 -5.31
C GLU A 87 9.87 1.44 -4.23
N LYS A 88 8.97 2.41 -4.08
CA LYS A 88 9.15 3.58 -3.22
C LYS A 88 8.74 3.36 -1.78
N ILE A 89 7.55 2.81 -1.53
CA ILE A 89 7.01 2.65 -0.18
C ILE A 89 8.00 1.94 0.76
N PRO A 90 8.60 0.79 0.41
CA PRO A 90 9.53 0.11 1.34
C PRO A 90 10.83 0.88 1.57
N LYS A 91 11.36 1.56 0.54
CA LYS A 91 12.63 2.31 0.61
C LYS A 91 12.48 3.58 1.44
N ASP A 92 11.41 4.32 1.19
CA ASP A 92 11.19 5.61 1.81
C ASP A 92 10.78 5.42 3.27
N THR A 93 9.96 4.40 3.59
CA THR A 93 9.66 4.04 4.99
C THR A 93 10.92 3.70 5.77
N SER A 94 11.77 2.80 5.23
CA SER A 94 13.01 2.39 5.89
C SER A 94 14.00 3.55 6.10
N SER A 95 14.19 4.38 5.07
CA SER A 95 15.12 5.52 5.16
C SER A 95 14.62 6.59 6.12
N LYS A 96 13.33 6.91 6.13
CA LYS A 96 12.74 7.96 6.97
C LYS A 96 12.71 7.58 8.45
N VAL A 97 12.37 6.32 8.76
CA VAL A 97 12.47 5.81 10.15
C VAL A 97 13.90 5.96 10.68
N ARG A 98 14.91 5.63 9.86
CA ARG A 98 16.32 5.76 10.26
C ARG A 98 16.72 7.23 10.47
N ILE A 99 16.44 8.10 9.51
CA ILE A 99 16.79 9.53 9.58
C ILE A 99 16.13 10.20 10.79
N ASN A 100 14.85 9.93 11.05
CA ASN A 100 14.15 10.54 12.17
C ASN A 100 14.77 10.11 13.52
N ARG A 101 15.13 8.83 13.68
CA ARG A 101 15.84 8.32 14.87
C ARG A 101 17.23 8.93 15.07
N ASP A 102 17.92 9.29 13.98
CA ASP A 102 19.26 9.87 14.05
C ASP A 102 19.23 11.38 14.35
N LEU A 103 18.12 12.06 14.05
CA LEU A 103 17.95 13.51 14.20
C LEU A 103 17.25 13.92 15.51
N TYR A 104 16.37 13.07 16.05
CA TYR A 104 15.55 13.31 17.25
C TYR A 104 15.72 12.17 18.26
#